data_AF-A0A842XG25-F1
#
_entry.id   AF-A0A842XG25-F1
#
_cell.length_a   1.000
_cell.length_b   1.000
_cell.length_c   1.000
_cell.angle_alpha   90.00
_cell.angle_beta   90.00
_cell.angle_gamma   90.00
#
_symmetry.space_group_name_H-M   'P 1'
#
loop_
_entity.id
_entity.type
_entity.pdbx_description
1 polymer ?
#
loop_
_entity_poly.entity_id
_entity_poly.type
_entity_poly.pdbx_seq_one_letter_code
_entity_poly.pdbx_strand_id
1 'polypeptide(L)'
;MLVINEKYGVVIDSDTLIVGMSKPGFYKVNLAPIEEQIQVLEASVDDLLNILDPTTSFKAAQPRREGVISKAGFMTFFMLGVTFGVLAVALLFLALGGA
;
A
#
# COMPACT_ATOMS: atom_id res chain seq x y z
N MET A 1 29.90 1.84 14.98
CA MET A 1 31.12 2.21 15.72
C MET A 1 32.03 2.93 14.75
N LEU A 2 32.45 4.16 15.07
CA LEU A 2 33.39 4.91 14.23
C LEU A 2 34.80 4.73 14.82
N VAL A 3 35.74 4.24 14.01
CA VAL A 3 37.14 4.07 14.42
C VAL A 3 37.85 5.41 14.23
N ILE A 4 38.30 6.03 15.33
CA ILE A 4 39.03 7.30 15.25
C ILE A 4 40.52 7.04 14.98
N ASN A 5 41.07 5.97 15.58
CA ASN A 5 42.49 5.67 15.48
C ASN A 5 42.75 4.18 15.68
N GLU A 6 43.18 3.50 14.60
CA GLU A 6 43.52 2.07 14.60
C GLU A 6 44.73 1.74 15.48
N LYS A 7 45.69 2.67 15.62
CA LYS A 7 46.96 2.43 16.33
C LYS A 7 46.78 2.36 17.86
N TYR A 8 45.76 3.04 18.39
CA TYR A 8 45.44 3.06 19.83
C TYR A 8 44.15 2.29 20.14
N GLY A 9 43.51 1.68 19.14
CA GLY A 9 42.27 0.91 19.32
C GLY A 9 41.13 1.75 19.88
N VAL A 10 41.03 3.03 19.52
CA VAL A 10 40.03 3.94 20.09
C VAL A 10 38.82 4.04 19.16
N VAL A 11 37.64 3.74 19.70
CA VAL A 11 36.36 3.70 18.98
C VAL A 11 35.35 4.62 19.67
N ILE A 12 34.57 5.36 18.87
CA ILE A 12 33.39 6.09 19.34
C ILE A 12 32.16 5.21 19.15
N ASP A 13 31.38 5.08 20.22
CA ASP A 13 30.00 4.63 20.11
C ASP A 13 29.13 5.77 19.57
N SER A 14 28.46 5.52 18.46
CA SER A 14 27.73 6.55 17.67
C SER A 14 26.49 7.09 18.40
N ASP A 15 25.98 6.36 19.38
CA ASP A 15 24.72 6.71 20.06
C ASP A 15 24.95 7.43 21.39
N THR A 16 26.06 7.11 22.07
CA THR A 16 26.41 7.70 23.37
C THR A 16 27.47 8.79 23.28
N LEU A 17 28.18 8.89 22.13
CA LEU A 17 29.34 9.76 21.91
C LEU A 17 30.48 9.51 22.92
N ILE A 18 30.44 8.40 23.64
CA ILE A 18 31.46 8.02 24.61
C ILE A 18 32.61 7.33 23.86
N VAL A 19 33.83 7.73 24.20
CA VAL A 19 35.06 7.17 23.64
C VAL A 19 35.50 5.96 24.48
N GLY A 20 35.69 4.81 23.85
CA GLY A 20 36.09 3.57 24.53
C GLY A 20 37.23 2.84 23.82
N MET A 21 37.86 1.90 24.54
CA MET A 21 38.81 0.95 23.94
C MET A 21 38.05 -0.13 23.15
N SER A 22 38.50 -0.35 21.92
CA SER A 22 38.04 -1.43 21.05
C SER A 22 38.43 -2.78 21.66
N LYS A 23 37.43 -3.59 21.98
CA LYS A 23 37.61 -4.99 22.37
C LYS A 23 37.30 -5.87 21.16
N PRO A 24 38.24 -6.73 20.71
CA PRO A 24 37.97 -7.63 19.60
C PRO A 24 36.80 -8.57 19.95
N GLY A 25 35.80 -8.64 19.07
CA GLY A 25 34.61 -9.49 19.22
C GLY A 25 33.32 -8.79 19.65
N PHE A 26 33.35 -7.49 19.97
CA PHE A 26 32.13 -6.73 20.27
C PHE A 26 31.76 -5.81 19.10
N TYR A 27 30.86 -6.29 18.23
CA TYR A 27 30.32 -5.50 17.13
C TYR A 27 28.92 -5.05 17.47
N LYS A 28 28.70 -3.73 17.52
CA LYS A 28 27.35 -3.17 17.50
C LYS A 28 26.84 -3.24 16.06
N VAL A 29 26.09 -4.29 15.76
CA VAL A 29 25.49 -4.50 14.43
C VAL A 29 24.35 -3.48 14.28
N ASN A 30 24.37 -2.73 13.18
CA ASN A 30 23.26 -1.84 12.86
C ASN A 30 22.07 -2.70 12.38
N LEU A 31 21.01 -2.75 13.19
CA LEU A 31 19.77 -3.48 12.88
C LEU A 31 18.79 -2.65 12.04
N ALA A 32 19.00 -1.33 11.91
CA ALA A 32 18.14 -0.45 11.12
C ALA A 32 17.84 -0.93 9.69
N PRO A 33 18.81 -1.42 8.89
CA PRO A 33 18.52 -1.92 7.54
C PRO A 33 17.68 -3.20 7.52
N ILE A 34 17.73 -4.01 8.59
CA ILE A 34 16.88 -5.21 8.71
C ILE A 34 15.45 -4.79 9.04
N GLU A 35 15.30 -3.81 9.93
CA GLU A 35 14.00 -3.28 10.33
C GLU A 35 13.28 -2.61 9.16
N GLU A 36 14.01 -1.88 8.30
CA GLU A 36 13.46 -1.32 7.06
C GLU A 36 12.94 -2.41 6.11
N GLN A 37 13.67 -3.51 5.95
CA GLN A 37 13.23 -4.63 5.12
C GLN A 37 12.00 -5.35 5.69
N ILE A 38 11.90 -5.46 7.03
CA ILE A 38 10.72 -6.03 7.70
C ILE A 38 9.49 -5.14 7.45
N GLN A 39 9.63 -3.82 7.54
CA GLN A 39 8.51 -2.89 7.25
C GLN A 39 8.02 -2.99 5.80
N VAL A 40 8.93 -3.17 4.83
CA VAL A 40 8.55 -3.40 3.43
C VAL A 40 7.80 -4.72 3.26
N LEU A 41 8.22 -5.76 3.98
CA LEU A 41 7.56 -7.06 3.95
C LEU A 41 6.16 -6.98 4.55
N GLU A 42 6.00 -6.36 5.72
CA GLU A 42 4.70 -6.15 6.36
C GLU A 42 3.74 -5.36 5.46
N ALA A 43 4.24 -4.28 4.87
CA ALA A 43 3.45 -3.49 3.91
C ALA A 43 2.98 -4.31 2.70
N SER A 44 3.83 -5.21 2.20
CA SER A 44 3.49 -6.08 1.06
C SER A 44 2.47 -7.15 1.46
N VAL A 45 2.54 -7.66 2.69
CA VAL A 45 1.58 -8.64 3.22
C VAL A 45 0.21 -8.01 3.45
N ASP A 46 0.15 -6.80 4.01
CA ASP A 46 -1.10 -6.05 4.15
C ASP A 46 -1.78 -5.80 2.79
N ASP A 47 -1.00 -5.43 1.78
CA ASP A 47 -1.49 -5.25 0.41
C ASP A 47 -2.06 -6.56 -0.17
N LEU A 48 -1.45 -7.72 0.12
CA LEU A 48 -1.97 -9.03 -0.30
C LEU A 48 -3.25 -9.43 0.43
N LEU A 49 -3.34 -9.16 1.74
CA LEU A 49 -4.53 -9.48 2.54
C LEU A 49 -5.73 -8.61 2.12
N ASN A 50 -5.48 -7.38 1.70
CA ASN A 50 -6.53 -6.43 1.33
C ASN A 50 -6.79 -6.35 -0.19
N ILE A 51 -6.19 -7.24 -1.00
CA ILE A 51 -6.27 -7.20 -2.48
C ILE A 51 -7.70 -7.25 -3.05
N LEU A 52 -8.64 -7.84 -2.29
CA LEU A 52 -10.04 -7.96 -2.69
C LEU A 52 -10.94 -6.87 -2.09
N ASP A 53 -10.43 -6.02 -1.21
CA ASP A 53 -11.21 -4.93 -0.63
C ASP A 53 -11.25 -3.73 -1.61
N PRO A 54 -12.41 -3.41 -2.20
CA PRO A 54 -12.55 -2.31 -3.17
C PRO A 54 -12.38 -0.92 -2.53
N THR A 55 -12.32 -0.84 -1.20
CA THR A 55 -12.11 0.40 -0.44
C THR A 55 -10.64 0.65 -0.13
N THR A 56 -9.78 -0.35 -0.30
CA THR A 56 -8.34 -0.23 -0.09
C THR A 56 -7.61 -0.10 -1.42
N SER A 57 -6.44 0.53 -1.39
CA SER A 57 -5.52 0.60 -2.53
C SER A 57 -4.15 0.18 -2.07
N PHE A 58 -3.43 -0.51 -2.96
CA PHE A 58 -2.02 -0.83 -2.77
C PHE A 58 -1.22 0.43 -2.48
N LYS A 59 -0.24 0.33 -1.58
CA LYS A 59 0.69 1.44 -1.30
C LYS A 59 1.50 1.86 -2.54
N ALA A 60 1.75 0.92 -3.45
CA ALA A 60 2.44 1.17 -4.72
C ALA A 60 1.51 1.61 -5.86
N ALA A 61 0.18 1.62 -5.66
CA ALA A 61 -0.76 2.04 -6.68
C ALA A 61 -0.92 3.57 -6.71
N GLN A 62 -1.44 4.05 -7.84
CA GLN A 62 -1.67 5.48 -8.06
C GLN A 62 -2.62 6.05 -7.00
N PRO A 63 -2.27 7.20 -6.37
CA PRO A 63 -3.11 7.79 -5.34
C PRO A 63 -4.53 8.05 -5.86
N ARG A 64 -5.54 7.85 -5.00
CA ARG A 64 -6.98 8.12 -5.27
C ARG A 64 -7.68 7.14 -6.23
N ARG A 65 -7.18 5.90 -6.36
CA ARG A 65 -7.87 4.84 -7.14
C ARG A 65 -8.89 4.02 -6.32
N GLU A 66 -8.92 4.22 -5.00
CA GLU A 66 -9.86 3.59 -4.07
C GLU A 66 -11.32 3.88 -4.47
N GLY A 67 -12.16 2.84 -4.48
CA GLY A 67 -13.59 2.98 -4.77
C GLY A 67 -13.96 3.32 -6.23
N VAL A 68 -12.99 3.50 -7.14
CA VAL A 68 -13.28 3.75 -8.57
C VAL A 68 -14.01 2.56 -9.19
N ILE A 69 -13.62 1.33 -8.83
CA ILE A 69 -14.28 0.10 -9.31
C ILE A 69 -15.74 0.04 -8.83
N SER A 70 -16.00 0.40 -7.57
CA SER A 70 -17.35 0.44 -7.01
C SER A 70 -18.24 1.47 -7.74
N LYS A 71 -17.72 2.69 -7.96
CA LYS A 71 -18.45 3.73 -8.69
C LYS A 71 -18.70 3.37 -10.16
N ALA A 72 -17.71 2.76 -10.82
CA ALA A 72 -17.85 2.30 -12.20
C ALA A 72 -18.91 1.20 -12.32
N GLY A 73 -18.91 0.22 -11.42
CA GLY A 73 -19.93 -0.84 -11.38
C GLY A 73 -21.33 -0.29 -11.14
N PHE A 74 -21.50 0.64 -10.20
CA PHE A 74 -22.79 1.27 -9.96
C PHE A 74 -23.30 2.00 -11.21
N MET A 75 -22.43 2.77 -11.88
CA MET A 75 -22.81 3.54 -13.07
C MET A 75 -23.23 2.64 -14.25
N THR A 76 -22.55 1.52 -14.46
CA THR A 76 -22.90 0.59 -15.55
C THR A 76 -24.24 -0.11 -15.29
N PHE A 77 -24.47 -0.60 -14.06
CA PHE A 77 -25.76 -1.20 -13.71
C PHE A 77 -26.91 -0.19 -13.75
N PHE A 78 -26.67 1.06 -13.34
CA PHE A 78 -27.64 2.14 -13.47
C PHE A 78 -28.02 2.39 -14.94
N MET A 79 -27.04 2.54 -15.83
CA MET A 79 -27.29 2.75 -17.26
C MET A 79 -28.01 1.57 -17.91
N LEU A 80 -27.65 0.34 -17.55
CA LEU A 80 -28.37 -0.86 -18.02
C LEU A 80 -29.83 -0.84 -17.56
N GLY A 81 -30.07 -0.56 -16.27
CA GLY A 81 -31.42 -0.46 -15.72
C GLY A 81 -32.28 0.60 -16.43
N VAL A 82 -31.72 1.78 -16.67
CA VAL A 82 -32.40 2.85 -17.41
C VAL A 82 -32.72 2.41 -18.85
N THR A 83 -31.75 1.81 -19.54
CA THR A 83 -31.93 1.38 -20.94
C THR A 83 -33.05 0.33 -21.05
N PHE A 84 -33.05 -0.68 -20.20
CA PHE A 84 -34.10 -1.70 -20.19
C PHE A 84 -35.45 -1.15 -19.73
N GLY A 85 -35.47 -0.22 -18.77
CA GLY A 85 -36.69 0.44 -18.33
C GLY A 85 -37.36 1.25 -19.44
N VAL A 86 -36.58 2.05 -20.18
CA VAL A 86 -37.09 2.82 -21.33
C VAL A 86 -37.59 1.90 -22.42
N LEU A 87 -36.86 0.81 -22.71
CA LEU A 87 -37.25 -0.17 -23.71
C LEU A 87 -38.58 -0.86 -23.33
N ALA A 88 -38.74 -1.25 -22.06
CA ALA A 88 -39.99 -1.84 -21.56
C ALA A 88 -41.18 -0.87 -21.69
N VAL A 89 -41.00 0.40 -21.35
CA VAL A 89 -42.05 1.43 -21.50
C VAL A 89 -42.39 1.65 -22.98
N ALA A 90 -41.40 1.72 -23.86
CA ALA A 90 -41.62 1.85 -25.30
C ALA A 90 -42.39 0.65 -25.88
N LEU A 91 -42.06 -0.58 -25.45
CA LEU A 91 -42.80 -1.78 -25.84
C LEU A 91 -44.23 -1.79 -25.31
N LEU A 92 -44.45 -1.32 -24.08
CA LEU A 92 -45.80 -1.18 -23.51
C LEU A 92 -46.64 -0.18 -24.29
N PHE A 93 -46.08 0.99 -24.64
CA PHE A 93 -46.77 1.97 -25.47
C PHE A 93 -47.11 1.44 -26.85
N LEU A 94 -46.19 0.69 -27.48
CA LEU A 94 -46.45 0.03 -28.76
C LEU A 94 -47.57 -1.02 -28.63
N ALA A 95 -47.56 -1.84 -27.58
CA ALA A 95 -48.56 -2.88 -27.35
C ALA A 95 -49.95 -2.32 -27.02
N LEU A 96 -50.01 -1.14 -26.39
CA LEU A 96 -51.25 -0.43 -26.05
C LEU A 96 -51.84 0.36 -27.25
N GLY A 97 -51.26 0.23 -28.44
CA GLY A 97 -51.76 0.90 -29.64
C GLY A 97 -51.33 2.37 -29.74
N GLY A 98 -50.17 2.72 -29.19
CA GLY A 98 -49.50 4.00 -29.44
C GLY A 98 -48.91 4.09 -30.85
N ALA A 99 -49.76 3.88 -31.86
CA ALA A 99 -49.59 4.20 -33.27
C ALA A 99 -50.95 4.05 -33.96
#